data_AF-A0A9Q5ZBV2-F1
#
_entry.id   AF-A0A9Q5ZBV2-F1
#
_cell.length_a   1.000
_cell.length_b   1.000
_cell.length_c   1.000
_cell.angle_alpha   90.00
_cell.angle_beta   90.00
_cell.angle_gamma   90.00
#
_symmetry.space_group_name_H-M   'P 1'
#
loop_
_entity.id
_entity.type
_entity.pdbx_description
1 polymer ?
#
loop_
_entity_poly.entity_id
_entity_poly.type
_entity_poly.pdbx_seq_one_letter_code
_entity_poly.pdbx_strand_id
1 'polypeptide(L)'
;MNTEELVYLLKKYQNTSSETQEQTNIKTKFIAQLSSCYWWHSRYIINLFCEEVQQIKKDLQTEIEEIFQLHVTRKNDLKELAVFLLKEATILQKKYQKKLITDKFINTLAIEIKKAQPNSFQRKQAVQCLIKAMETKNTYKKQGLGSNLQLSPQDYEDAFQEAKGESIRYVLDNIDRYDEIRGDFMAWINHWIPIKFLDAAGRILGIKKSQSKKQEEEKISISPADPNSMKEYLFENAEKEFAYYQQSEEIKNLIKEDPNNKLGKPIRKDRTDITFKDVLIAINWEGETFKNLSKIWNIPYTTIKSFYEREFQQVKADLAEYLQ
;
A
#
# COMPACT_ATOMS: atom_id res chain seq x y z
N MET A 1 -0.48 17.21 3.87
CA MET A 1 -0.89 18.57 4.28
C MET A 1 -1.86 18.44 5.42
N ASN A 2 -1.56 19.07 6.55
CA ASN A 2 -2.45 19.09 7.72
C ASN A 2 -3.28 20.39 7.74
N THR A 3 -4.24 20.46 8.67
CA THR A 3 -5.14 21.63 8.78
C THR A 3 -4.37 22.92 9.08
N GLU A 4 -3.31 22.87 9.89
CA GLU A 4 -2.53 24.05 10.29
C GLU A 4 -1.74 24.65 9.11
N GLU A 5 -1.11 23.80 8.30
CA GLU A 5 -0.41 24.19 7.08
C GLU A 5 -1.36 24.84 6.08
N LEU A 6 -2.57 24.29 5.91
CA LEU A 6 -3.57 24.87 5.02
C LEU A 6 -4.11 26.20 5.56
N VAL A 7 -4.36 26.32 6.87
CA VAL A 7 -4.75 27.59 7.49
C VAL A 7 -3.68 28.67 7.27
N TYR A 8 -2.40 28.32 7.40
CA TYR A 8 -1.30 29.23 7.12
C TYR A 8 -1.33 29.72 5.66
N LEU A 9 -1.52 28.82 4.70
CA LEU A 9 -1.60 29.17 3.28
C LEU A 9 -2.83 30.02 2.94
N LEU A 10 -3.99 29.72 3.54
CA LEU A 10 -5.21 30.51 3.38
C LEU A 10 -5.07 31.91 3.97
N LYS A 11 -4.44 32.03 5.14
CA LYS A 11 -4.13 33.33 5.76
C LYS A 11 -3.20 34.16 4.87
N LYS A 12 -2.17 33.51 4.28
CA LYS A 12 -1.29 34.18 3.32
C LYS A 12 -2.06 34.64 2.08
N TYR A 13 -2.93 33.78 1.54
CA TYR A 13 -3.77 34.09 0.38
C TYR A 13 -4.70 35.30 0.61
N GLN A 14 -5.34 35.40 1.79
CA GLN A 14 -6.21 36.53 2.14
C GLN A 14 -5.46 37.85 2.37
N ASN A 15 -4.23 37.78 2.89
CA ASN A 15 -3.42 38.96 3.19
C ASN A 15 -2.66 39.52 1.98
N THR A 16 -2.61 38.78 0.87
CA THR A 16 -2.00 39.23 -0.37
C THR A 16 -3.04 39.93 -1.24
N SER A 17 -2.69 41.09 -1.81
CA SER A 17 -3.58 41.84 -2.71
C SER A 17 -4.07 40.97 -3.87
N SER A 18 -5.36 41.11 -4.17
CA SER A 18 -6.01 40.50 -5.33
C SER A 18 -5.24 40.82 -6.60
N GLU A 19 -5.04 39.83 -7.47
CA GLU A 19 -4.39 39.94 -8.80
C GLU A 19 -2.85 39.98 -8.81
N THR A 20 -2.19 39.79 -7.66
CA THR A 20 -0.73 39.66 -7.65
C THR A 20 -0.28 38.26 -8.10
N GLN A 21 0.89 38.21 -8.76
CA GLN A 21 1.57 36.94 -9.07
C GLN A 21 1.78 36.08 -7.81
N GLU A 22 1.99 36.72 -6.66
CA GLU A 22 2.14 36.03 -5.38
C GLU A 22 0.86 35.31 -4.93
N GLN A 23 -0.30 35.95 -5.07
CA GLN A 23 -1.59 35.33 -4.73
C GLN A 23 -1.88 34.11 -5.62
N THR A 24 -1.61 34.22 -6.92
CA THR A 24 -1.69 33.11 -7.88
C THR A 24 -0.76 31.97 -7.48
N ASN A 25 0.50 32.27 -7.11
CA ASN A 25 1.46 31.25 -6.69
C ASN A 25 1.01 30.51 -5.41
N ILE A 26 0.46 31.23 -4.42
CA ILE A 26 -0.08 30.62 -3.18
C ILE A 26 -1.25 29.69 -3.52
N LYS A 27 -2.15 30.15 -4.38
CA LYS A 27 -3.29 29.37 -4.86
C LYS A 27 -2.87 28.08 -5.53
N THR A 28 -1.97 28.17 -6.52
CA THR A 28 -1.41 27.02 -7.21
C THR A 28 -0.76 26.05 -6.23
N LYS A 29 -0.03 26.55 -5.22
CA LYS A 29 0.66 25.72 -4.23
C LYS A 29 -0.31 24.89 -3.39
N PHE A 30 -1.33 25.51 -2.77
CA PHE A 30 -2.25 24.72 -1.94
C PHE A 30 -3.16 23.82 -2.78
N ILE A 31 -3.55 24.23 -4.00
CA ILE A 31 -4.30 23.34 -4.92
C ILE A 31 -3.45 22.12 -5.30
N ALA A 32 -2.16 22.30 -5.57
CA ALA A 32 -1.25 21.19 -5.84
C ALA A 32 -1.14 20.25 -4.62
N GLN A 33 -1.13 20.78 -3.40
CA GLN A 33 -1.11 19.97 -2.18
C GLN A 33 -2.46 19.26 -1.94
N LEU A 34 -3.60 19.93 -2.13
CA LEU A 34 -4.94 19.34 -2.02
C LEU A 34 -5.22 18.28 -3.09
N SER A 35 -4.62 18.41 -4.27
CA SER A 35 -4.78 17.43 -5.36
C SER A 35 -3.76 16.28 -5.29
N SER A 36 -2.82 16.32 -4.34
CA SER A 36 -1.73 15.35 -4.24
C SER A 36 -2.23 13.94 -3.95
N CYS A 37 -1.79 12.95 -4.74
CA CYS A 37 -1.95 11.54 -4.42
C CYS A 37 -0.84 10.71 -5.08
N TYR A 38 -0.71 9.44 -4.67
CA TYR A 38 0.31 8.51 -5.18
C TYR A 38 0.38 8.45 -6.71
N TRP A 39 -0.78 8.36 -7.39
CA TRP A 39 -0.86 8.12 -8.84
C TRP A 39 -0.25 9.24 -9.68
N TRP A 40 -0.28 10.49 -9.20
CA TRP A 40 0.27 11.64 -9.92
C TRP A 40 1.76 11.90 -9.66
N HIS A 41 2.37 11.16 -8.72
CA HIS A 41 3.78 11.29 -8.34
C HIS A 41 4.61 10.06 -8.71
N SER A 42 3.95 8.91 -8.91
CA SER A 42 4.61 7.70 -9.36
C SER A 42 5.12 7.86 -10.79
N ARG A 43 6.45 8.02 -10.94
CA ARG A 43 7.11 8.10 -12.25
C ARG A 43 6.79 6.90 -13.14
N TYR A 44 6.65 5.72 -12.54
CA TYR A 44 6.26 4.50 -13.26
C TYR A 44 4.86 4.64 -13.88
N ILE A 45 3.88 5.10 -13.10
CA ILE A 45 2.51 5.31 -13.60
C ILE A 45 2.44 6.44 -14.62
N ILE A 46 3.14 7.55 -14.36
CA ILE A 46 3.21 8.68 -15.31
C ILE A 46 3.80 8.22 -16.64
N ASN A 47 4.84 7.38 -16.63
CA ASN A 47 5.43 6.89 -17.88
C ASN A 47 4.48 5.98 -18.66
N LEU A 48 3.65 5.18 -17.97
CA LEU A 48 2.72 4.24 -18.61
C LEU A 48 1.42 4.88 -19.08
N PHE A 49 0.94 5.91 -18.37
CA PHE A 49 -0.38 6.52 -18.55
C PHE A 49 -0.28 8.06 -18.57
N CYS A 50 0.73 8.59 -19.27
CA CYS A 50 1.11 10.00 -19.18
C CYS A 50 -0.05 10.94 -19.46
N GLU A 51 -0.76 10.72 -20.57
CA GLU A 51 -1.86 11.58 -21.00
C GLU A 51 -3.06 11.46 -20.05
N GLU A 52 -3.45 10.24 -19.67
CA GLU A 52 -4.57 10.01 -18.76
C GLU A 52 -4.30 10.62 -17.37
N VAL A 53 -3.09 10.44 -16.85
CA VAL A 53 -2.66 10.99 -15.54
C VAL A 53 -2.65 12.52 -15.59
N GLN A 54 -2.10 13.13 -16.63
CA GLN A 54 -2.06 14.59 -16.78
C GLN A 54 -3.47 15.17 -16.89
N GLN A 55 -4.33 14.58 -17.71
CA GLN A 55 -5.69 15.07 -17.90
C GLN A 55 -6.51 14.94 -16.61
N ILE A 56 -6.48 13.78 -15.94
CA ILE A 56 -7.24 13.54 -14.72
C ILE A 56 -6.74 14.42 -13.57
N LYS A 57 -5.42 14.62 -13.45
CA LYS A 57 -4.85 15.56 -12.47
C LYS A 57 -5.31 16.99 -12.73
N LYS A 58 -5.31 17.43 -14.00
CA LYS A 58 -5.76 18.76 -14.38
C LYS A 58 -7.24 18.95 -14.06
N ASP A 59 -8.09 17.99 -14.43
CA ASP A 59 -9.52 18.04 -14.12
C ASP A 59 -9.76 18.15 -12.59
N LEU A 60 -9.03 17.35 -11.78
CA LEU A 60 -9.11 17.39 -10.32
C LEU A 60 -8.71 18.76 -9.76
N GLN A 61 -7.63 19.34 -10.28
CA GLN A 61 -7.15 20.66 -9.85
C GLN A 61 -8.17 21.75 -10.17
N THR A 62 -8.79 21.70 -11.35
CA THR A 62 -9.87 22.62 -11.73
C THR A 62 -11.08 22.50 -10.80
N GLU A 63 -11.55 21.29 -10.48
CA GLU A 63 -12.73 21.12 -9.60
C GLU A 63 -12.42 21.58 -8.16
N ILE A 64 -11.21 21.32 -7.64
CA ILE A 64 -10.77 21.85 -6.34
C ILE A 64 -10.72 23.39 -6.36
N GLU A 65 -10.24 23.97 -7.45
CA GLU A 65 -10.17 25.41 -7.64
C GLU A 65 -11.56 26.06 -7.61
N GLU A 66 -12.52 25.48 -8.32
CA GLU A 66 -13.91 25.93 -8.35
C GLU A 66 -14.54 25.89 -6.95
N ILE A 67 -14.38 24.78 -6.23
CA ILE A 67 -14.87 24.64 -4.84
C ILE A 67 -14.25 25.72 -3.94
N PHE A 68 -12.96 25.95 -4.08
CA PHE A 68 -12.27 26.97 -3.30
C PHE A 68 -12.83 28.37 -3.58
N GLN A 69 -12.97 28.76 -4.85
CA GLN A 69 -13.49 30.09 -5.22
C GLN A 69 -14.92 30.31 -4.72
N LEU A 70 -15.75 29.27 -4.70
CA LEU A 70 -17.12 29.35 -4.19
C LEU A 70 -17.20 29.58 -2.68
N HIS A 71 -16.19 29.17 -1.90
CA HIS A 71 -16.26 29.15 -0.44
C HIS A 71 -15.31 30.15 0.25
N VAL A 72 -14.27 30.62 -0.43
CA VAL A 72 -13.27 31.53 0.16
C VAL A 72 -13.87 32.86 0.64
N THR A 73 -14.95 33.34 0.01
CA THR A 73 -15.67 34.56 0.40
C THR A 73 -16.83 34.33 1.37
N ARG A 74 -17.25 33.07 1.57
CA ARG A 74 -18.44 32.72 2.37
C ARG A 74 -18.11 32.29 3.79
N LYS A 75 -16.90 31.77 4.03
CA LYS A 75 -16.45 31.31 5.35
C LYS A 75 -15.48 32.32 5.95
N ASN A 76 -15.88 32.95 7.05
CA ASN A 76 -15.04 33.90 7.78
C ASN A 76 -14.01 33.20 8.68
N ASP A 77 -14.27 31.95 9.08
CA ASP A 77 -13.32 31.14 9.84
C ASP A 77 -12.42 30.33 8.89
N LEU A 78 -11.13 30.69 8.86
CA LEU A 78 -10.11 30.01 8.07
C LEU A 78 -9.91 28.55 8.47
N LYS A 79 -10.07 28.22 9.75
CA LYS A 79 -9.93 26.85 10.24
C LYS A 79 -11.09 25.99 9.76
N GLU A 80 -12.30 26.52 9.82
CA GLU A 80 -13.49 25.84 9.29
C GLU A 80 -13.38 25.64 7.77
N LEU A 81 -12.91 26.65 7.04
CA LEU A 81 -12.66 26.55 5.60
C LEU A 81 -11.58 25.50 5.29
N ALA A 82 -10.47 25.46 6.03
CA ALA A 82 -9.42 24.47 5.83
C ALA A 82 -9.93 23.03 6.04
N VAL A 83 -10.68 22.78 7.11
CA VAL A 83 -11.28 21.46 7.40
C VAL A 83 -12.24 21.06 6.28
N PHE A 84 -13.08 21.99 5.82
CA PHE A 84 -13.99 21.76 4.71
C PHE A 84 -13.25 21.40 3.41
N LEU A 85 -12.25 22.20 3.01
CA LEU A 85 -11.49 21.97 1.79
C LEU A 85 -10.70 20.65 1.82
N LEU A 86 -10.14 20.26 2.97
CA LEU A 86 -9.47 18.97 3.13
C LEU A 86 -10.44 17.80 2.93
N LYS A 87 -11.64 17.91 3.49
CA LYS A 87 -12.69 16.89 3.35
C LYS A 87 -13.14 16.77 1.88
N GLU A 88 -13.46 17.88 1.24
CA GLU A 88 -13.87 17.90 -0.17
C GLU A 88 -12.75 17.39 -1.09
N ALA A 89 -11.51 17.82 -0.86
CA ALA A 89 -10.36 17.33 -1.60
C ALA A 89 -10.20 15.80 -1.46
N THR A 90 -10.40 15.24 -0.26
CA THR A 90 -10.35 13.78 -0.06
C THR A 90 -11.42 13.05 -0.86
N ILE A 91 -12.65 13.59 -0.93
CA ILE A 91 -13.75 13.03 -1.71
C ILE A 91 -13.42 13.09 -3.20
N LEU A 92 -12.98 14.25 -3.69
CA LEU A 92 -12.59 14.44 -5.08
C LEU A 92 -11.40 13.57 -5.48
N GLN A 93 -10.37 13.48 -4.65
CA GLN A 93 -9.24 12.57 -4.87
C GLN A 93 -9.74 11.14 -5.11
N LYS A 94 -10.62 10.61 -4.25
CA LYS A 94 -11.18 9.26 -4.43
C LYS A 94 -11.98 9.13 -5.74
N LYS A 95 -12.79 10.14 -6.09
CA LYS A 95 -13.56 10.19 -7.35
C LYS A 95 -12.62 10.11 -8.57
N TYR A 96 -11.58 10.95 -8.61
CA TYR A 96 -10.67 11.04 -9.74
C TYR A 96 -9.67 9.86 -9.82
N GLN A 97 -9.28 9.29 -8.68
CA GLN A 97 -8.51 8.04 -8.67
C GLN A 97 -9.31 6.90 -9.30
N LYS A 98 -10.61 6.78 -8.98
CA LYS A 98 -11.49 5.80 -9.64
C LYS A 98 -11.69 6.08 -11.12
N LYS A 99 -11.71 7.35 -11.54
CA LYS A 99 -11.76 7.74 -12.96
C LYS A 99 -10.51 7.29 -13.72
N LEU A 100 -9.33 7.34 -13.09
CA LEU A 100 -8.07 6.86 -13.67
C LEU A 100 -8.03 5.34 -13.76
N ILE A 101 -8.43 4.66 -12.69
CA ILE A 101 -8.24 3.22 -12.52
C ILE A 101 -9.38 2.45 -13.21
N THR A 102 -9.27 2.39 -14.53
CA THR A 102 -10.17 1.65 -15.43
C THR A 102 -9.77 0.17 -15.54
N ASP A 103 -10.61 -0.65 -16.19
CA ASP A 103 -10.22 -2.04 -16.54
C ASP A 103 -8.97 -2.06 -17.42
N LYS A 104 -8.89 -1.15 -18.41
CA LYS A 104 -7.70 -0.96 -19.24
C LYS A 104 -6.46 -0.72 -18.38
N PHE A 105 -6.54 0.18 -17.39
CA PHE A 105 -5.43 0.49 -16.49
C PHE A 105 -4.91 -0.76 -15.75
N ILE A 106 -5.82 -1.54 -15.17
CA ILE A 106 -5.48 -2.77 -14.44
C ILE A 106 -4.91 -3.84 -15.38
N ASN A 107 -5.53 -4.05 -16.54
CA ASN A 107 -5.06 -5.03 -17.53
C ASN A 107 -3.66 -4.66 -18.05
N THR A 108 -3.39 -3.38 -18.32
CA THR A 108 -2.06 -2.91 -18.71
C THR A 108 -1.02 -3.21 -17.64
N LEU A 109 -1.31 -2.95 -16.36
CA LEU A 109 -0.39 -3.30 -15.27
C LEU A 109 -0.14 -4.81 -15.19
N ALA A 110 -1.16 -5.65 -15.38
CA ALA A 110 -1.01 -7.10 -15.40
C ALA A 110 -0.10 -7.57 -16.56
N ILE A 111 -0.25 -6.98 -17.74
CA ILE A 111 0.60 -7.23 -18.91
C ILE A 111 2.05 -6.81 -18.63
N GLU A 112 2.27 -5.66 -18.00
CA GLU A 112 3.62 -5.20 -17.66
C GLU A 112 4.32 -6.12 -16.65
N ILE A 113 3.59 -6.70 -15.69
CA ILE A 113 4.13 -7.72 -14.77
C ILE A 113 4.56 -8.97 -15.54
N LYS A 114 3.72 -9.44 -16.47
CA LYS A 114 3.98 -10.62 -17.32
C LYS A 114 5.21 -10.41 -18.22
N LYS A 115 5.41 -9.21 -18.76
CA LYS A 115 6.61 -8.87 -19.57
C LYS A 115 7.88 -8.75 -18.75
N ALA A 116 7.77 -8.32 -17.49
CA ALA A 116 8.93 -8.08 -16.64
C ALA A 116 9.56 -9.39 -16.16
N GLN A 117 10.89 -9.41 -16.11
CA GLN A 117 11.66 -10.58 -15.66
C GLN A 117 11.27 -10.97 -14.23
N PRO A 118 11.18 -12.27 -13.90
CA PRO A 118 10.96 -12.74 -12.54
C PRO A 118 11.94 -12.09 -11.56
N ASN A 119 11.45 -11.71 -10.37
CA ASN A 119 12.22 -11.05 -9.30
C ASN A 119 12.82 -9.67 -9.62
N SER A 120 12.62 -9.12 -10.82
CA SER A 120 13.10 -7.78 -11.17
C SER A 120 12.41 -6.68 -10.36
N PHE A 121 13.11 -5.55 -10.21
CA PHE A 121 12.55 -4.36 -9.57
C PHE A 121 11.29 -3.88 -10.28
N GLN A 122 11.31 -3.87 -11.61
CA GLN A 122 10.18 -3.46 -12.45
C GLN A 122 8.96 -4.34 -12.20
N ARG A 123 9.14 -5.67 -12.12
CA ARG A 123 8.05 -6.60 -11.81
C ARG A 123 7.44 -6.33 -10.44
N LYS A 124 8.27 -6.13 -9.42
CA LYS A 124 7.83 -5.80 -8.05
C LYS A 124 7.05 -4.49 -8.00
N GLN A 125 7.56 -3.44 -8.66
CA GLN A 125 6.91 -2.14 -8.75
C GLN A 125 5.55 -2.23 -9.45
N ALA A 126 5.47 -3.00 -10.55
CA ALA A 126 4.23 -3.23 -11.28
C ALA A 126 3.20 -3.99 -10.45
N VAL A 127 3.61 -5.04 -9.72
CA VAL A 127 2.74 -5.78 -8.79
C VAL A 127 2.18 -4.87 -7.70
N GLN A 128 3.00 -4.04 -7.06
CA GLN A 128 2.54 -3.09 -6.04
C GLN A 128 1.53 -2.09 -6.60
N CYS A 129 1.79 -1.55 -7.80
CA CYS A 129 0.85 -0.65 -8.47
C CYS A 129 -0.47 -1.35 -8.78
N LEU A 130 -0.42 -2.60 -9.23
CA LEU A 130 -1.61 -3.40 -9.52
C LEU A 130 -2.44 -3.64 -8.26
N ILE A 131 -1.83 -4.02 -7.15
CA ILE A 131 -2.53 -4.22 -5.86
C ILE A 131 -3.25 -2.94 -5.43
N LYS A 132 -2.54 -1.80 -5.40
CA LYS A 132 -3.15 -0.50 -5.08
C LYS A 132 -4.29 -0.12 -6.02
N ALA A 133 -4.16 -0.46 -7.30
CA ALA A 133 -5.20 -0.18 -8.29
C ALA A 133 -6.46 -1.02 -8.02
N MET A 134 -6.30 -2.31 -7.76
CA MET A 134 -7.40 -3.21 -7.42
C MET A 134 -8.10 -2.79 -6.12
N GLU A 135 -7.36 -2.36 -5.11
CA GLU A 135 -7.92 -1.83 -3.85
C GLU A 135 -8.73 -0.55 -4.06
N THR A 136 -8.22 0.36 -4.90
CA THR A 136 -8.92 1.61 -5.19
C THR A 136 -10.20 1.36 -6.00
N LYS A 137 -10.15 0.42 -6.94
CA LYS A 137 -11.29 0.03 -7.77
C LYS A 137 -12.35 -0.75 -6.96
N ASN A 138 -11.90 -1.68 -6.13
CA ASN A 138 -12.71 -2.47 -5.18
C ASN A 138 -13.95 -3.16 -5.79
N THR A 139 -13.85 -3.69 -7.03
CA THR A 139 -14.96 -4.35 -7.74
C THR A 139 -14.96 -5.87 -7.55
N TYR A 140 -14.84 -6.32 -6.29
CA TYR A 140 -14.82 -7.74 -5.94
C TYR A 140 -16.25 -8.30 -5.83
N LYS A 141 -16.49 -9.47 -6.41
CA LYS A 141 -17.80 -10.14 -6.38
C LYS A 141 -18.12 -10.61 -4.96
N LYS A 142 -19.01 -9.90 -4.27
CA LYS A 142 -19.49 -10.24 -2.93
C LYS A 142 -20.90 -10.83 -2.92
N GLN A 143 -21.76 -10.37 -3.84
CA GLN A 143 -23.18 -10.75 -3.86
C GLN A 143 -23.39 -12.25 -4.14
N GLY A 144 -24.31 -12.86 -3.39
CA GLY A 144 -24.72 -14.27 -3.57
C GLY A 144 -23.71 -15.30 -3.09
N LEU A 145 -22.58 -14.89 -2.50
CA LEU A 145 -21.63 -15.83 -1.91
C LEU A 145 -22.25 -16.51 -0.68
N GLY A 146 -22.08 -17.82 -0.57
CA GLY A 146 -22.46 -18.55 0.64
C GLY A 146 -23.94 -18.46 1.01
N SER A 147 -24.85 -18.20 0.06
CA SER A 147 -26.30 -18.12 0.34
C SER A 147 -26.86 -19.36 1.02
N ASN A 148 -26.18 -20.49 0.85
CA ASN A 148 -26.54 -21.79 1.41
C ASN A 148 -25.74 -22.12 2.69
N LEU A 149 -24.86 -21.22 3.14
CA LEU A 149 -24.04 -21.36 4.34
C LEU A 149 -24.62 -20.49 5.45
N GLN A 150 -24.87 -21.09 6.62
CA GLN A 150 -25.36 -20.37 7.79
C GLN A 150 -24.21 -19.66 8.53
N LEU A 151 -23.62 -18.65 7.88
CA LEU A 151 -22.57 -17.83 8.47
C LEU A 151 -23.17 -16.67 9.26
N SER A 152 -22.58 -16.32 10.39
CA SER A 152 -22.85 -15.03 11.02
C SER A 152 -22.34 -13.88 10.14
N PRO A 153 -22.82 -12.63 10.32
CA PRO A 153 -22.30 -11.49 9.56
C PRO A 153 -20.78 -11.29 9.69
N GLN A 154 -20.23 -11.58 10.87
CA GLN A 154 -18.78 -11.47 11.12
C GLN A 154 -18.02 -12.58 10.40
N ASP A 155 -18.45 -13.83 10.54
CA ASP A 155 -17.83 -14.99 9.87
C ASP A 155 -17.89 -14.86 8.35
N TYR A 156 -18.98 -14.29 7.82
CA TYR A 156 -19.11 -13.99 6.40
C TYR A 156 -18.08 -12.96 5.94
N GLU A 157 -17.87 -11.88 6.70
CA GLU A 157 -16.88 -10.87 6.36
C GLU A 157 -15.46 -11.43 6.42
N ASP A 158 -15.15 -12.20 7.47
CA ASP A 158 -13.84 -12.83 7.65
C ASP A 158 -13.56 -13.83 6.51
N ALA A 159 -14.54 -14.68 6.16
CA ALA A 159 -14.44 -15.57 5.02
C ALA A 159 -14.25 -14.81 3.70
N PHE A 160 -14.93 -13.67 3.53
CA PHE A 160 -14.81 -12.85 2.33
C PHE A 160 -13.43 -12.18 2.21
N GLN A 161 -12.91 -11.61 3.30
CA GLN A 161 -11.59 -11.00 3.29
C GLN A 161 -10.49 -12.03 3.04
N GLU A 162 -10.58 -13.21 3.66
CA GLU A 162 -9.64 -14.30 3.39
C GLU A 162 -9.74 -14.78 1.93
N ALA A 163 -10.96 -14.97 1.41
CA ALA A 163 -11.17 -15.37 0.02
C ALA A 163 -10.63 -14.34 -0.98
N LYS A 164 -10.82 -13.06 -0.71
CA LYS A 164 -10.27 -11.96 -1.51
C LYS A 164 -8.74 -12.03 -1.51
N GLY A 165 -8.11 -12.14 -0.34
CA GLY A 165 -6.66 -12.25 -0.21
C GLY A 165 -6.09 -13.45 -0.97
N GLU A 166 -6.67 -14.63 -0.76
CA GLU A 166 -6.24 -15.86 -1.43
C GLU A 166 -6.47 -15.84 -2.94
N SER A 167 -7.54 -15.20 -3.41
CA SER A 167 -7.81 -15.06 -4.85
C SER A 167 -6.79 -14.14 -5.52
N ILE A 168 -6.49 -13.00 -4.89
CA ILE A 168 -5.46 -12.08 -5.37
C ILE A 168 -4.10 -12.79 -5.40
N ARG A 169 -3.72 -13.45 -4.31
CA ARG A 169 -2.47 -14.21 -4.21
C ARG A 169 -2.36 -15.25 -5.33
N TYR A 170 -3.39 -16.08 -5.49
CA TYR A 170 -3.40 -17.12 -6.54
C TYR A 170 -3.20 -16.54 -7.94
N VAL A 171 -3.92 -15.46 -8.26
CA VAL A 171 -3.84 -14.82 -9.58
C VAL A 171 -2.46 -14.18 -9.81
N LEU A 172 -1.89 -13.52 -8.80
CA LEU A 172 -0.54 -12.94 -8.88
C LEU A 172 0.54 -14.03 -9.03
N ASP A 173 0.44 -15.14 -8.32
CA ASP A 173 1.35 -16.29 -8.43
C ASP A 173 1.29 -16.92 -9.84
N ASN A 174 0.16 -16.77 -10.53
CA ASN A 174 -0.07 -17.32 -11.87
C ASN A 174 -0.06 -16.26 -12.98
N ILE A 175 0.38 -15.03 -12.70
CA ILE A 175 0.21 -13.88 -13.61
C ILE A 175 0.88 -14.07 -14.97
N ASP A 176 1.93 -14.90 -15.06
CA ASP A 176 2.59 -15.22 -16.34
C ASP A 176 1.65 -15.98 -17.31
N ARG A 177 0.60 -16.61 -16.78
CA ARG A 177 -0.45 -17.31 -17.54
C ARG A 177 -1.64 -16.41 -17.86
N TYR A 178 -1.62 -15.14 -17.45
CA TYR A 178 -2.67 -14.20 -17.78
C TYR A 178 -2.80 -14.07 -19.31
N ASP A 179 -4.03 -14.12 -19.81
CA ASP A 179 -4.37 -14.01 -21.22
C ASP A 179 -5.41 -12.91 -21.38
N GLU A 180 -4.95 -11.76 -21.87
CA GLU A 180 -5.75 -10.56 -22.10
C GLU A 180 -6.85 -10.76 -23.15
N ILE A 181 -6.76 -11.78 -24.00
CA ILE A 181 -7.79 -12.11 -25.00
C ILE A 181 -8.95 -12.88 -24.34
N ARG A 182 -8.65 -13.69 -23.31
CA ARG A 182 -9.68 -14.48 -22.60
C ARG A 182 -10.54 -13.65 -21.67
N GLY A 183 -10.06 -12.50 -21.19
CA GLY A 183 -10.86 -11.57 -20.42
C GLY A 183 -10.07 -10.65 -19.49
N ASP A 184 -10.83 -9.79 -18.81
CA ASP A 184 -10.28 -8.79 -17.89
C ASP A 184 -9.65 -9.43 -16.65
N PHE A 185 -8.58 -8.81 -16.16
CA PHE A 185 -7.86 -9.30 -14.98
C PHE A 185 -8.75 -9.36 -13.72
N MET A 186 -9.64 -8.36 -13.53
CA MET A 186 -10.61 -8.38 -12.44
C MET A 186 -11.65 -9.49 -12.58
N ALA A 187 -12.02 -9.88 -13.81
CA ALA A 187 -12.91 -11.01 -14.05
C ALA A 187 -12.24 -12.33 -13.64
N TRP A 188 -10.93 -12.47 -13.92
CA TRP A 188 -10.16 -13.63 -13.50
C TRP A 188 -10.09 -13.76 -11.98
N ILE A 189 -9.87 -12.66 -11.26
CA ILE A 189 -9.94 -12.66 -9.78
C ILE A 189 -11.34 -13.03 -9.30
N ASN A 190 -12.38 -12.39 -9.86
CA ASN A 190 -13.77 -12.63 -9.47
C ASN A 190 -14.25 -14.06 -9.77
N HIS A 191 -13.61 -14.78 -10.69
CA HIS A 191 -13.83 -16.20 -10.90
C HIS A 191 -13.35 -17.04 -9.70
N TRP A 192 -12.23 -16.67 -9.07
CA TRP A 192 -11.65 -17.40 -7.94
C TRP A 192 -12.32 -17.09 -6.59
N ILE A 193 -12.90 -15.90 -6.42
CA ILE A 193 -13.50 -15.50 -5.14
C ILE A 193 -14.53 -16.52 -4.62
N PRO A 194 -15.54 -16.98 -5.39
CA PRO A 194 -16.48 -17.97 -4.89
C PRO A 194 -15.84 -19.28 -4.47
N ILE A 195 -14.78 -19.71 -5.18
CA ILE A 195 -14.04 -20.94 -4.87
C ILE A 195 -13.31 -20.78 -3.53
N LYS A 196 -12.55 -19.69 -3.37
CA LYS A 196 -11.81 -19.41 -2.13
C LYS A 196 -12.72 -19.08 -0.95
N PHE A 197 -13.90 -18.52 -1.21
CA PHE A 197 -14.91 -18.26 -0.20
C PHE A 197 -15.44 -19.56 0.41
N LEU A 198 -15.73 -20.58 -0.41
CA LEU A 198 -16.15 -21.88 0.09
C LEU A 198 -15.07 -22.55 0.95
N ASP A 199 -13.80 -22.42 0.57
CA ASP A 199 -12.66 -22.92 1.36
C ASP A 199 -12.52 -22.19 2.71
N ALA A 200 -12.64 -20.86 2.72
CA ALA A 200 -12.55 -20.05 3.93
C ALA A 200 -13.74 -20.29 4.87
N ALA A 201 -14.97 -20.19 4.34
CA ALA A 201 -16.18 -20.45 5.10
C ALA A 201 -16.26 -21.89 5.63
N GLY A 202 -15.79 -22.88 4.85
CA GLY A 202 -15.72 -24.27 5.28
C GLY A 202 -14.79 -24.46 6.49
N ARG A 203 -13.68 -23.73 6.57
CA ARG A 203 -12.79 -23.74 7.74
C ARG A 203 -13.45 -23.15 8.98
N ILE A 204 -14.15 -22.03 8.83
CA ILE A 204 -14.88 -21.38 9.94
C ILE A 204 -15.99 -22.30 10.47
N LEU A 205 -16.74 -22.94 9.57
CA LEU A 205 -17.82 -23.86 9.92
C LEU A 205 -17.34 -25.25 10.37
N GLY A 206 -16.02 -25.50 10.41
CA GLY A 206 -15.46 -26.79 10.77
C GLY A 206 -15.79 -27.93 9.79
N ILE A 207 -16.21 -27.59 8.56
CA ILE A 207 -16.51 -28.54 7.48
C ILE A 207 -15.16 -29.08 6.99
N LYS A 208 -14.74 -30.23 7.52
CA LYS A 208 -13.56 -30.95 7.01
C LYS A 208 -13.77 -31.23 5.53
N LYS A 209 -12.80 -30.85 4.68
CA LYS A 209 -12.79 -31.20 3.25
C LYS A 209 -13.04 -32.70 3.13
N SER A 210 -14.20 -33.13 2.62
CA SER A 210 -14.33 -34.50 2.18
C SER A 210 -13.29 -34.66 1.06
N GLN A 211 -12.50 -35.73 1.12
CA GLN A 211 -11.44 -36.03 0.15
C GLN A 211 -11.97 -36.21 -1.30
N SER A 212 -13.27 -36.02 -1.51
CA SER A 212 -13.99 -36.21 -2.77
C SER A 212 -13.79 -35.09 -3.79
N LYS A 213 -13.33 -33.88 -3.39
CA LYS A 213 -13.11 -32.75 -4.33
C LYS A 213 -11.68 -32.60 -4.86
N LYS A 214 -10.72 -33.43 -4.38
CA LYS A 214 -9.37 -33.47 -4.97
C LYS A 214 -9.38 -33.88 -6.44
N GLN A 215 -10.37 -34.67 -6.89
CA GLN A 215 -10.43 -35.15 -8.27
C GLN A 215 -10.87 -34.08 -9.31
N GLU A 216 -11.52 -32.98 -8.89
CA GLU A 216 -11.78 -31.86 -9.81
C GLU A 216 -10.59 -30.89 -9.88
N GLU A 217 -9.87 -30.70 -8.76
CA GLU A 217 -8.63 -29.90 -8.73
C GLU A 217 -7.47 -30.62 -9.45
N GLU A 218 -7.41 -31.96 -9.42
CA GLU A 218 -6.35 -32.77 -10.06
C GLU A 218 -6.51 -32.95 -11.59
N LYS A 219 -7.65 -32.61 -12.19
CA LYS A 219 -7.81 -32.67 -13.66
C LYS A 219 -7.11 -31.53 -14.42
N ILE A 220 -6.52 -30.57 -13.70
CA ILE A 220 -5.60 -29.59 -14.27
C ILE A 220 -4.26 -29.79 -13.55
N SER A 221 -3.37 -30.56 -14.16
CA SER A 221 -2.08 -31.01 -13.61
C SER A 221 -1.34 -29.96 -12.77
N ILE A 222 -1.08 -30.26 -11.50
CA ILE A 222 -0.19 -29.53 -10.59
C ILE A 222 0.66 -30.55 -9.82
N SER A 223 1.98 -30.43 -9.96
CA SER A 223 2.94 -31.07 -9.05
C SER A 223 3.01 -30.27 -7.74
N PRO A 224 3.05 -30.90 -6.56
CA PRO A 224 3.08 -30.19 -5.29
C PRO A 224 4.49 -29.61 -5.02
N ALA A 225 4.58 -28.30 -4.81
CA ALA A 225 5.76 -27.67 -4.22
C ALA A 225 5.71 -27.78 -2.68
N ASP A 226 6.88 -28.05 -2.12
CA ASP A 226 7.19 -28.44 -0.74
C ASP A 226 6.69 -27.43 0.33
N PRO A 227 5.96 -27.87 1.38
CA PRO A 227 5.49 -27.03 2.48
C PRO A 227 6.60 -26.35 3.31
N ASN A 228 7.88 -26.72 3.16
CA ASN A 228 8.98 -25.99 3.78
C ASN A 228 9.27 -24.62 3.13
N SER A 229 8.87 -24.37 1.88
CA SER A 229 9.07 -23.06 1.23
C SER A 229 8.16 -21.97 1.79
N MET A 230 7.07 -22.37 2.46
CA MET A 230 6.01 -21.47 2.93
C MET A 230 6.39 -20.69 4.20
N LYS A 231 7.34 -21.19 5.01
CA LYS A 231 7.92 -20.42 6.12
C LYS A 231 8.99 -19.43 5.63
N GLU A 232 9.81 -19.80 4.64
CA GLU A 232 10.82 -18.87 4.09
C GLU A 232 10.19 -17.68 3.37
N TYR A 233 9.06 -17.87 2.66
CA TYR A 233 8.41 -16.81 1.87
C TYR A 233 7.77 -15.68 2.70
N LEU A 234 7.23 -15.99 3.89
CA LEU A 234 6.67 -14.98 4.81
C LEU A 234 7.75 -14.22 5.59
N PHE A 235 8.92 -14.81 5.76
CA PHE A 235 10.07 -14.20 6.43
C PHE A 235 10.75 -13.17 5.51
N GLU A 236 10.94 -13.50 4.22
CA GLU A 236 11.61 -12.59 3.28
C GLU A 236 10.81 -11.33 2.91
N ASN A 237 9.47 -11.36 2.96
CA ASN A 237 8.65 -10.25 2.44
C ASN A 237 8.55 -9.04 3.38
N ALA A 238 8.69 -9.22 4.70
CA ALA A 238 8.63 -8.11 5.65
C ALA A 238 9.93 -7.32 5.75
N GLU A 239 11.08 -7.98 5.60
CA GLU A 239 12.35 -7.29 5.42
C GLU A 239 12.37 -6.51 4.09
N LYS A 240 11.71 -7.04 3.03
CA LYS A 240 11.58 -6.37 1.73
C LYS A 240 10.58 -5.20 1.74
N GLU A 241 9.51 -5.25 2.54
CA GLU A 241 8.62 -4.11 2.78
C GLU A 241 9.31 -3.00 3.58
N PHE A 242 10.15 -3.34 4.57
CA PHE A 242 10.93 -2.33 5.28
C PHE A 242 11.99 -1.67 4.37
N ALA A 243 12.61 -2.46 3.48
CA ALA A 243 13.52 -1.97 2.46
C ALA A 243 12.87 -1.02 1.43
N TYR A 244 11.54 -1.02 1.30
CA TYR A 244 10.79 -0.12 0.41
C TYR A 244 10.74 1.33 0.94
N TYR A 245 10.89 1.53 2.24
CA TYR A 245 10.79 2.86 2.89
C TYR A 245 12.15 3.50 3.22
N GLN A 246 13.26 2.91 2.78
CA GLN A 246 14.63 3.41 3.00
C GLN A 246 14.87 4.84 2.51
N GLN A 247 13.99 5.37 1.65
CA GLN A 247 14.06 6.74 1.13
C GLN A 247 13.17 7.74 1.87
N SER A 248 12.38 7.31 2.86
CA SER A 248 11.53 8.19 3.66
C SER A 248 12.26 8.69 4.90
N GLU A 249 12.60 9.97 4.89
CA GLU A 249 13.25 10.63 6.03
C GLU A 249 12.27 10.89 7.19
N GLU A 250 10.97 10.89 6.90
CA GLU A 250 9.88 10.97 7.88
C GLU A 250 9.81 9.69 8.73
N ILE A 251 9.93 8.52 8.10
CA ILE A 251 9.94 7.22 8.80
C ILE A 251 11.22 7.06 9.63
N LYS A 252 12.37 7.52 9.11
CA LYS A 252 13.62 7.58 9.87
C LYS A 252 13.49 8.41 11.14
N ASN A 253 12.80 9.55 11.06
CA ASN A 253 12.59 10.43 12.21
C ASN A 253 11.60 9.84 13.22
N LEU A 254 10.51 9.19 12.77
CA LEU A 254 9.58 8.47 13.65
C LEU A 254 10.27 7.32 14.42
N ILE A 255 11.14 6.57 13.76
CA ILE A 255 11.95 5.51 14.39
C ILE A 255 12.97 6.11 15.38
N LYS A 256 13.53 7.29 15.08
CA LYS A 256 14.44 7.99 15.99
C LYS A 256 13.74 8.50 17.24
N GLU A 257 12.54 9.03 17.09
CA GLU A 257 11.72 9.55 18.20
C GLU A 257 11.19 8.43 19.09
N ASP A 258 11.01 7.21 18.54
CA ASP A 258 10.49 6.03 19.24
C ASP A 258 9.34 6.38 20.21
N PRO A 259 8.25 6.99 19.71
CA PRO A 259 7.21 7.58 20.57
C PRO A 259 6.50 6.56 21.47
N ASN A 260 6.59 5.27 21.13
CA ASN A 260 6.03 4.17 21.91
C ASN A 260 7.07 3.43 22.77
N ASN A 261 8.33 3.87 22.73
CA ASN A 261 9.46 3.36 23.51
C ASN A 261 9.71 1.84 23.32
N LYS A 262 9.48 1.34 22.10
CA LYS A 262 9.55 -0.10 21.76
C LYS A 262 10.86 -0.48 21.07
N LEU A 263 11.63 0.48 20.56
CA LEU A 263 12.82 0.28 19.74
C LEU A 263 14.13 0.54 20.52
N GLY A 264 14.04 1.11 21.73
CA GLY A 264 15.19 1.43 22.59
C GLY A 264 15.89 0.24 23.27
N LYS A 265 15.57 -1.02 22.92
CA LYS A 265 16.18 -2.19 23.58
C LYS A 265 17.67 -2.28 23.26
N PRO A 266 18.56 -2.41 24.26
CA PRO A 266 20.00 -2.50 24.02
C PRO A 266 20.40 -3.86 23.43
N ILE A 267 21.43 -3.87 22.58
CA ILE A 267 21.96 -5.10 21.95
C ILE A 267 22.43 -6.12 22.98
N ARG A 268 23.06 -5.64 24.06
CA ARG A 268 23.49 -6.44 25.21
C ARG A 268 23.39 -5.60 26.48
N LYS A 269 23.27 -6.27 27.64
CA LYS A 269 23.21 -5.61 28.95
C LYS A 269 24.44 -4.75 29.27
N ASP A 270 25.59 -5.09 28.70
CA ASP A 270 26.87 -4.41 28.88
C ASP A 270 27.24 -3.48 27.71
N ARG A 271 26.38 -3.39 26.69
CA ARG A 271 26.48 -2.47 25.56
C ARG A 271 25.14 -1.77 25.35
N THR A 272 24.84 -0.85 26.27
CA THR A 272 23.61 -0.04 26.25
C THR A 272 23.71 1.18 25.35
N ASP A 273 24.91 1.47 24.84
CA ASP A 273 25.21 2.52 23.87
C ASP A 273 24.65 2.22 22.47
N ILE A 274 24.30 0.96 22.18
CA ILE A 274 23.75 0.52 20.91
C ILE A 274 22.40 -0.14 21.16
N THR A 275 21.35 0.43 20.57
CA THR A 275 19.97 -0.05 20.67
C THR A 275 19.50 -0.67 19.37
N PHE A 276 18.36 -1.38 19.43
CA PHE A 276 17.74 -1.94 18.23
C PHE A 276 17.43 -0.87 17.19
N LYS A 277 16.97 0.31 17.60
CA LYS A 277 16.83 1.51 16.76
C LYS A 277 18.11 1.84 15.99
N ASP A 278 19.27 1.82 16.64
CA ASP A 278 20.53 2.21 16.01
C ASP A 278 20.96 1.17 14.96
N VAL A 279 20.77 -0.12 15.26
CA VAL A 279 20.97 -1.20 14.30
C VAL A 279 20.01 -1.11 13.12
N LEU A 280 18.74 -0.79 13.39
CA LEU A 280 17.70 -0.65 12.38
C LEU A 280 17.97 0.51 11.41
N ILE A 281 18.39 1.68 11.93
CA ILE A 281 18.72 2.86 11.13
C ILE A 281 19.96 2.61 10.28
N ALA A 282 21.04 2.08 10.87
CA ALA A 282 22.30 1.89 10.17
C ALA A 282 22.14 0.96 8.95
N ILE A 283 21.38 -0.12 9.11
CA ILE A 283 21.16 -1.10 8.04
C ILE A 283 20.23 -0.53 6.96
N ASN A 284 19.16 0.14 7.35
CA ASN A 284 18.10 0.50 6.41
C ASN A 284 18.27 1.89 5.79
N TRP A 285 18.88 2.87 6.47
CA TRP A 285 19.07 4.22 5.93
C TRP A 285 20.51 4.58 5.63
N GLU A 286 21.47 3.98 6.33
CA GLU A 286 22.90 4.27 6.12
C GLU A 286 23.57 3.24 5.20
N GLY A 287 22.85 2.18 4.83
CA GLY A 287 23.32 1.13 3.93
C GLY A 287 24.40 0.24 4.53
N GLU A 288 24.55 0.25 5.86
CA GLU A 288 25.58 -0.52 6.53
C GLU A 288 25.25 -2.01 6.54
N THR A 289 26.29 -2.83 6.32
CA THR A 289 26.14 -4.28 6.44
C THR A 289 26.42 -4.71 7.87
N PHE A 290 25.79 -5.80 8.32
CA PHE A 290 26.13 -6.42 9.61
C PHE A 290 27.64 -6.69 9.78
N LYS A 291 28.36 -6.99 8.68
CA LYS A 291 29.82 -7.17 8.69
C LYS A 291 30.58 -5.88 8.95
N ASN A 292 30.11 -4.75 8.42
CA ASN A 292 30.70 -3.44 8.71
C ASN A 292 30.39 -2.99 10.14
N LEU A 293 29.14 -3.14 10.57
CA LEU A 293 28.72 -2.83 11.94
C LEU A 293 29.50 -3.64 12.97
N SER A 294 29.81 -4.91 12.66
CA SER A 294 30.66 -5.74 13.51
C SER A 294 32.04 -5.13 13.76
N LYS A 295 32.63 -4.47 12.76
CA LYS A 295 33.91 -3.79 12.87
C LYS A 295 33.78 -2.45 13.59
N ILE A 296 32.78 -1.63 13.22
CA ILE A 296 32.57 -0.29 13.77
C ILE A 296 32.24 -0.36 15.26
N TRP A 297 31.34 -1.27 15.64
CA TRP A 297 30.88 -1.40 17.02
C TRP A 297 31.69 -2.39 17.85
N ASN A 298 32.63 -3.10 17.23
CA ASN A 298 33.41 -4.16 17.85
C ASN A 298 32.51 -5.20 18.54
N ILE A 299 31.44 -5.63 17.85
CA ILE A 299 30.49 -6.65 18.31
C ILE A 299 30.52 -7.79 17.29
N PRO A 300 30.51 -9.07 17.72
CA PRO A 300 30.52 -10.19 16.77
C PRO A 300 29.34 -10.11 15.78
N TYR A 301 29.63 -10.33 14.50
CA TYR A 301 28.63 -10.34 13.41
C TYR A 301 27.38 -11.15 13.78
N THR A 302 27.58 -12.36 14.31
CA THR A 302 26.49 -13.27 14.71
C THR A 302 25.62 -12.67 15.80
N THR A 303 26.20 -11.92 16.73
CA THR A 303 25.47 -11.22 17.78
C THR A 303 24.60 -10.10 17.21
N ILE A 304 25.11 -9.29 16.28
CA ILE A 304 24.33 -8.21 15.66
C ILE A 304 23.19 -8.78 14.81
N LYS A 305 23.47 -9.78 13.98
CA LYS A 305 22.48 -10.42 13.10
C LYS A 305 21.35 -11.07 13.91
N SER A 306 21.70 -11.92 14.89
CA SER A 306 20.69 -12.60 15.70
C SER A 306 19.91 -11.64 16.61
N PHE A 307 20.55 -10.56 17.08
CA PHE A 307 19.84 -9.50 17.79
C PHE A 307 18.83 -8.79 16.88
N TYR A 308 19.28 -8.33 15.70
CA TYR A 308 18.43 -7.67 14.73
C TYR A 308 17.23 -8.53 14.35
N GLU A 309 17.46 -9.78 13.95
CA GLU A 309 16.40 -10.72 13.57
C GLU A 309 15.39 -10.92 14.71
N ARG A 310 15.87 -11.14 15.93
CA ARG A 310 15.00 -11.41 17.08
C ARG A 310 14.13 -10.20 17.43
N GLU A 311 14.72 -9.01 17.49
CA GLU A 311 13.98 -7.81 17.88
C GLU A 311 13.06 -7.34 16.75
N PHE A 312 13.50 -7.44 15.49
CA PHE A 312 12.66 -7.13 14.33
C PHE A 312 11.40 -7.99 14.30
N GLN A 313 11.47 -9.28 14.64
CA GLN A 313 10.28 -10.13 14.74
C GLN A 313 9.29 -9.67 15.84
N GLN A 314 9.77 -9.07 16.92
CA GLN A 314 8.91 -8.61 18.02
C GLN A 314 8.16 -7.33 17.66
N VAL A 315 8.80 -6.45 16.89
CA VAL A 315 8.22 -5.15 16.54
C VAL A 315 7.66 -5.07 15.13
N LYS A 316 7.76 -6.13 14.31
CA LYS A 316 7.31 -6.15 12.91
C LYS A 316 5.85 -5.71 12.71
N ALA A 317 4.95 -6.12 13.59
CA ALA A 317 3.53 -5.72 13.52
C ALA A 317 3.35 -4.23 13.83
N ASP A 318 4.05 -3.73 14.85
CA ASP A 318 4.03 -2.32 15.23
C ASP A 318 4.69 -1.45 14.14
N LEU A 319 5.78 -1.94 13.55
CA LEU A 319 6.50 -1.30 12.45
C LEU A 319 5.63 -1.19 11.20
N ALA A 320 4.75 -2.15 10.92
CA ALA A 320 3.79 -2.03 9.82
C ALA A 320 2.78 -0.87 10.04
N GLU A 321 2.46 -0.55 11.29
CA GLU A 321 1.62 0.60 11.66
C GLU A 321 2.34 1.93 11.47
N TYR A 322 3.67 1.97 11.70
CA TYR A 322 4.51 3.14 11.37
C TYR A 322 4.69 3.39 9.86
N LEU A 323 4.32 2.42 9.01
CA LEU A 323 4.53 2.42 7.56
C LEU A 323 3.26 2.62 6.72
N GLN A 324 2.09 2.74 7.37
CA GLN A 324 0.83 3.17 6.76
C GLN A 324 0.72 4.68 6.75
#